data_AF-A0A3A9V9Y4-F1
#
_entry.id   AF-A0A3A9V9Y4-F1
#
_cell.length_a   1.000
_cell.length_b   1.000
_cell.length_c   1.000
_cell.angle_alpha   90.00
_cell.angle_beta   90.00
_cell.angle_gamma   90.00
#
_symmetry.space_group_name_H-M   'P 1'
#
loop_
_entity.id
_entity.type
_entity.pdbx_description
1 polymer ?
#
loop_
_entity_poly.entity_id
_entity_poly.type
_entity_poly.pdbx_seq_one_letter_code
_entity_poly.pdbx_strand_id
1 'polypeptide(L)'
;MISKEHFLDILNIEPIYETEGVFYEPFWEFMSRFQSLHRNWEINKMFNQFHLNNLNIELENKVNELEHYNFYDNVRVDIEYFPDHLRASTLSLAISCFENLLVELSNEVASDLNSKIILDTRPLPIINKYILWLKRNCELEITISKVTNKKLDAIREVRNRFIHNISRDIPENIRKTINDMNNVDGEYSRNKVTDGFVDESLKEITRVVKNLEMAYIKFYEKVK
;
A
#
# COMPACT_ATOMS: atom_id res chain seq x y z
N MET A 1 7.28 18.07 -20.67
CA MET A 1 7.91 16.88 -21.29
C MET A 1 8.91 16.34 -20.29
N ILE A 2 8.74 15.10 -19.80
CA ILE A 2 9.70 14.50 -18.87
C ILE A 2 11.02 14.32 -19.64
N SER A 3 12.12 14.88 -19.14
CA SER A 3 13.42 14.75 -19.81
C SER A 3 13.88 13.28 -19.80
N LYS A 4 14.71 12.88 -20.77
CA LYS A 4 15.29 11.54 -20.82
C LYS A 4 16.07 11.19 -19.53
N GLU A 5 16.64 12.20 -18.87
CA GLU A 5 17.33 12.08 -17.58
C GLU A 5 16.36 11.65 -16.47
N HIS A 6 15.18 12.27 -16.38
CA HIS A 6 14.14 11.87 -15.40
C HIS A 6 13.64 10.43 -15.59
N PHE A 7 13.65 9.90 -16.82
CA PHE A 7 13.27 8.51 -17.06
C PHE A 7 14.31 7.52 -16.52
N LEU A 8 15.59 7.89 -16.54
CA LEU A 8 16.66 7.04 -15.99
C LEU A 8 16.65 7.05 -14.46
N ASP A 9 16.25 8.16 -13.84
CA ASP A 9 16.11 8.25 -12.37
C ASP A 9 15.08 7.25 -11.83
N ILE A 10 14.07 6.88 -12.63
CA ILE A 10 13.08 5.83 -12.30
C ILE A 10 13.74 4.47 -12.10
N LEU A 11 14.76 4.17 -12.90
CA LEU A 11 15.47 2.90 -12.84
C LEU A 11 16.43 2.84 -11.64
N ASN A 12 16.74 3.99 -11.04
CA ASN A 12 17.59 4.10 -9.86
C ASN A 12 16.80 4.05 -8.55
N ILE A 13 15.47 3.94 -8.59
CA ILE A 13 14.66 3.78 -7.37
C ILE A 13 14.97 2.42 -6.75
N GLU A 14 15.56 2.46 -5.55
CA GLU A 14 15.94 1.26 -4.81
C GLU A 14 14.72 0.35 -4.54
N PRO A 15 14.91 -0.98 -4.59
CA PRO A 15 13.89 -1.92 -4.17
C PRO A 15 13.52 -1.79 -2.70
N ILE A 16 12.23 -1.69 -2.42
CA ILE A 16 11.72 -1.72 -1.02
C ILE A 16 11.52 -3.14 -0.51
N TYR A 17 11.57 -4.12 -1.40
CA TYR A 17 11.54 -5.55 -1.11
C TYR A 17 12.42 -6.28 -2.13
N GLU A 18 13.26 -7.17 -1.61
CA GLU A 18 14.07 -8.11 -2.38
C GLU A 18 13.89 -9.49 -1.75
N THR A 19 13.81 -10.53 -2.60
CA THR A 19 13.74 -11.92 -2.15
C THR A 19 15.08 -12.37 -1.55
N GLU A 20 15.07 -13.47 -0.81
CA GLU A 20 16.29 -14.11 -0.27
C GLU A 20 17.10 -14.87 -1.34
N GLY A 21 16.85 -14.61 -2.63
CA GLY A 21 17.60 -15.20 -3.75
C GLY A 21 17.20 -16.63 -4.12
N VAL A 22 16.38 -17.31 -3.31
CA VAL A 22 15.78 -18.60 -3.68
C VAL A 22 14.55 -18.37 -4.54
N PHE A 23 14.39 -19.17 -5.60
CA PHE A 23 13.23 -19.06 -6.49
C PHE A 23 12.00 -19.74 -5.89
N TYR A 24 11.08 -18.92 -5.39
CA TYR A 24 9.72 -19.30 -5.01
C TYR A 24 8.75 -18.37 -5.73
N GLU A 25 7.95 -18.92 -6.65
CA GLU A 25 7.14 -18.16 -7.60
C GLU A 25 6.29 -17.07 -6.93
N PRO A 26 5.53 -17.32 -5.83
CA PRO A 26 4.71 -16.28 -5.22
C PRO A 26 5.52 -15.06 -4.74
N PHE A 27 6.72 -15.27 -4.19
CA PHE A 27 7.56 -14.17 -3.69
C PHE A 27 8.19 -13.36 -4.84
N TRP A 28 8.57 -14.03 -5.93
CA TRP A 28 9.11 -13.36 -7.12
C TRP A 28 8.04 -12.56 -7.87
N GLU A 29 6.83 -13.11 -7.99
CA GLU A 29 5.69 -12.40 -8.57
C GLU A 29 5.30 -11.20 -7.71
N PHE A 30 5.22 -11.38 -6.39
CA PHE A 30 4.99 -10.29 -5.45
C PHE A 30 6.06 -9.20 -5.60
N MET A 31 7.35 -9.56 -5.57
CA MET A 31 8.46 -8.61 -5.72
C MET A 31 8.31 -7.78 -7.00
N SER A 32 8.06 -8.44 -8.12
CA SER A 32 7.96 -7.78 -9.43
C SER A 32 6.79 -6.79 -9.48
N ARG A 33 5.60 -7.22 -9.03
CA ARG A 33 4.38 -6.39 -9.02
C ARG A 33 4.48 -5.25 -8.02
N PHE A 34 4.94 -5.55 -6.80
CA PHE A 34 5.02 -4.58 -5.72
C PHE A 34 6.11 -3.53 -5.98
N GLN A 35 7.25 -3.93 -6.54
CA GLN A 35 8.29 -2.97 -6.91
C GLN A 35 7.86 -2.08 -8.08
N SER A 36 7.11 -2.62 -9.05
CA SER A 36 6.52 -1.80 -10.11
C SER A 36 5.56 -0.76 -9.55
N LEU A 37 4.71 -1.15 -8.59
CA LEU A 37 3.81 -0.23 -7.88
C LEU A 37 4.58 0.83 -7.09
N HIS A 38 5.63 0.45 -6.37
CA HIS A 38 6.48 1.39 -5.63
C HIS A 38 7.12 2.43 -6.55
N ARG A 39 7.73 2.01 -7.66
CA ARG A 39 8.28 2.96 -8.64
C ARG A 39 7.20 3.87 -9.21
N ASN A 40 6.02 3.33 -9.53
CA ASN A 40 4.89 4.12 -10.00
C ASN A 40 4.48 5.19 -8.97
N TRP A 41 4.44 4.83 -7.68
CA TRP A 41 4.16 5.75 -6.60
C TRP A 41 5.20 6.88 -6.49
N GLU A 42 6.50 6.56 -6.47
CA GLU A 42 7.58 7.55 -6.42
C GLU A 42 7.52 8.54 -7.60
N ILE A 43 7.33 8.04 -8.83
CA ILE A 43 7.19 8.87 -10.02
C ILE A 43 6.01 9.83 -9.89
N ASN A 44 4.85 9.31 -9.49
CA ASN A 44 3.65 10.10 -9.40
C ASN A 44 3.71 11.11 -8.24
N LYS A 45 4.44 10.82 -7.15
CA LYS A 45 4.75 11.83 -6.11
C LYS A 45 5.50 13.02 -6.72
N MET A 46 6.57 12.76 -7.46
CA MET A 46 7.37 13.81 -8.11
C MET A 46 6.53 14.60 -9.12
N PHE A 47 5.77 13.90 -9.96
CA PHE A 47 4.88 14.53 -10.94
C PHE A 47 3.80 15.38 -10.25
N ASN A 48 3.16 14.88 -9.20
CA ASN A 48 2.15 15.62 -8.45
C ASN A 48 2.72 16.89 -7.86
N GLN A 49 3.89 16.83 -7.23
CA GLN A 49 4.51 18.01 -6.67
C GLN A 49 4.78 19.08 -7.75
N PHE A 50 5.32 18.66 -8.90
CA PHE A 50 5.54 19.56 -10.03
C PHE A 50 4.22 20.12 -10.61
N HIS A 51 3.24 19.26 -10.83
CA HIS A 51 1.95 19.62 -11.41
C HIS A 51 1.17 20.59 -10.51
N LEU A 52 1.05 20.29 -9.21
CA LEU A 52 0.38 21.14 -8.23
C LEU A 52 1.06 22.50 -8.09
N ASN A 53 2.40 22.54 -8.10
CA ASN A 53 3.13 23.81 -8.07
C ASN A 53 2.78 24.69 -9.29
N ASN A 54 2.75 24.12 -10.49
CA ASN A 54 2.38 24.86 -11.69
C ASN A 54 0.91 25.32 -11.67
N LEU A 55 -0.01 24.46 -11.20
CA LEU A 55 -1.42 24.83 -11.06
C LEU A 55 -1.62 25.97 -10.05
N ASN A 56 -0.89 25.96 -8.93
CA ASN A 56 -0.92 27.04 -7.94
C ASN A 56 -0.34 28.35 -8.51
N ILE A 57 0.76 28.29 -9.25
CA ILE A 57 1.34 29.46 -9.92
C ILE A 57 0.35 30.06 -10.94
N GLU A 58 -0.32 29.22 -11.74
CA GLU A 58 -1.35 29.68 -12.69
C GLU A 58 -2.56 30.30 -11.99
N LEU A 59 -2.97 29.75 -10.83
CA LEU A 59 -4.03 30.33 -9.99
C LEU A 59 -3.65 31.71 -9.43
N GLU A 60 -2.40 31.86 -8.95
CA GLU A 60 -1.90 33.12 -8.40
C GLU A 60 -1.72 34.20 -9.46
N ASN A 61 -1.27 33.83 -10.67
CA ASN A 61 -1.00 34.77 -11.75
C ASN A 61 -2.25 35.32 -12.45
N LYS A 62 -3.42 34.67 -12.31
CA LYS A 62 -4.65 35.04 -13.04
C LYS A 62 -5.85 35.43 -12.19
N VAL A 63 -5.61 35.92 -10.97
CA VAL A 63 -6.64 36.39 -10.02
C VAL A 63 -7.57 37.50 -10.59
N ASN A 64 -7.24 38.11 -11.75
CA ASN A 64 -7.97 39.25 -12.31
C ASN A 64 -8.76 39.00 -13.62
N GLU A 65 -8.82 37.78 -14.16
CA GLU A 65 -9.55 37.53 -15.42
C GLU A 65 -10.85 36.74 -15.20
N LEU A 66 -11.97 37.47 -15.21
CA LEU A 66 -13.35 36.99 -14.98
C LEU A 66 -13.89 35.97 -16.01
N GLU A 67 -13.12 35.59 -17.03
CA GLU A 67 -13.63 34.82 -18.19
C GLU A 67 -13.46 33.28 -18.08
N HIS A 68 -12.89 32.75 -16.99
CA HIS A 68 -12.52 31.32 -16.92
C HIS A 68 -13.00 30.56 -15.67
N TYR A 69 -14.17 30.90 -15.12
CA TYR A 69 -14.71 30.30 -13.89
C TYR A 69 -14.68 28.75 -13.87
N ASN A 70 -15.13 28.08 -14.94
CA ASN A 70 -15.13 26.61 -15.04
C ASN A 70 -13.73 25.98 -15.10
N PHE A 71 -12.74 26.67 -15.69
CA PHE A 71 -11.37 26.18 -15.74
C PHE A 71 -10.74 26.23 -14.34
N TYR A 72 -10.96 27.31 -13.60
CA TYR A 72 -10.43 27.45 -12.24
C TYR A 72 -11.09 26.52 -11.23
N ASP A 73 -12.39 26.23 -11.39
CA ASP A 73 -13.06 25.22 -10.56
C ASP A 73 -12.45 23.83 -10.78
N ASN A 74 -12.19 23.42 -12.02
CA ASN A 74 -11.52 22.15 -12.32
C ASN A 74 -10.09 22.13 -11.76
N VAL A 75 -9.32 23.20 -11.92
CA VAL A 75 -7.95 23.30 -11.38
C VAL A 75 -7.95 23.17 -9.84
N ARG A 76 -8.89 23.83 -9.15
CA ARG A 76 -9.03 23.73 -7.69
C ARG A 76 -9.43 22.33 -7.24
N VAL A 77 -10.35 21.68 -7.96
CA VAL A 77 -10.75 20.30 -7.71
C VAL A 77 -9.56 19.35 -7.90
N ASP A 78 -8.78 19.50 -8.98
CA ASP A 78 -7.60 18.66 -9.21
C ASP A 78 -6.55 18.83 -8.11
N ILE A 79 -6.30 20.07 -7.67
CA ILE A 79 -5.41 20.34 -6.52
C ILE A 79 -5.90 19.64 -5.25
N GLU A 80 -7.22 19.63 -5.02
CA GLU A 80 -7.79 19.07 -3.79
C GLU A 80 -7.83 17.52 -3.79
N TYR A 81 -8.22 16.91 -4.91
CA TYR A 81 -8.60 15.48 -4.94
C TYR A 81 -7.58 14.58 -5.65
N PHE A 82 -6.83 15.08 -6.64
CA PHE A 82 -5.88 14.25 -7.39
C PHE A 82 -4.84 13.54 -6.50
N PRO A 83 -4.22 14.23 -5.51
CA PRO A 83 -3.26 13.57 -4.61
C PRO A 83 -3.91 12.49 -3.75
N ASP A 84 -5.14 12.73 -3.30
CA ASP A 84 -5.87 11.78 -2.46
C ASP A 84 -6.25 10.52 -3.24
N HIS A 85 -6.65 10.66 -4.51
CA HIS A 85 -6.91 9.52 -5.41
C HIS A 85 -5.65 8.68 -5.64
N LEU A 86 -4.51 9.33 -5.90
CA LEU A 86 -3.26 8.62 -6.12
C LEU A 86 -2.88 7.80 -4.88
N ARG A 87 -2.77 8.44 -3.72
CA ARG A 87 -2.41 7.78 -2.45
C ARG A 87 -3.29 6.58 -2.15
N ALA A 88 -4.60 6.76 -2.29
CA ALA A 88 -5.56 5.73 -1.94
C ALA A 88 -5.54 4.56 -2.94
N SER A 89 -5.37 4.85 -4.24
CA SER A 89 -5.23 3.82 -5.26
C SER A 89 -3.94 3.00 -5.04
N THR A 90 -2.82 3.66 -4.70
CA THR A 90 -1.56 2.98 -4.36
C THR A 90 -1.73 2.04 -3.18
N LEU A 91 -2.35 2.49 -2.08
CA LEU A 91 -2.59 1.64 -0.92
C LEU A 91 -3.51 0.46 -1.22
N SER A 92 -4.55 0.68 -2.04
CA SER A 92 -5.46 -0.38 -2.46
C SER A 92 -4.73 -1.45 -3.28
N LEU A 93 -3.90 -1.04 -4.23
CA LEU A 93 -3.09 -1.95 -5.05
C LEU A 93 -2.03 -2.66 -4.21
N ALA A 94 -1.41 -1.98 -3.26
CA ALA A 94 -0.40 -2.55 -2.37
C ALA A 94 -1.00 -3.69 -1.51
N ILE A 95 -2.16 -3.44 -0.90
CA ILE A 95 -2.88 -4.49 -0.15
C ILE A 95 -3.29 -5.63 -1.07
N SER A 96 -3.77 -5.33 -2.28
CA SER A 96 -4.20 -6.37 -3.22
C SER A 96 -3.03 -7.27 -3.62
N CYS A 97 -1.83 -6.71 -3.81
CA CYS A 97 -0.61 -7.50 -4.05
C CYS A 97 -0.31 -8.42 -2.87
N PHE A 98 -0.44 -7.92 -1.64
CA PHE A 98 -0.20 -8.72 -0.44
C PHE A 98 -1.26 -9.82 -0.22
N GLU A 99 -2.54 -9.51 -0.49
CA GLU A 99 -3.62 -10.50 -0.43
C GLU A 99 -3.41 -11.62 -1.47
N ASN A 100 -3.00 -11.27 -2.70
CA ASN A 100 -2.70 -12.27 -3.73
C ASN A 100 -1.52 -13.17 -3.35
N LEU A 101 -0.43 -12.60 -2.82
CA LEU A 101 0.71 -13.38 -2.32
C LEU A 101 0.25 -14.42 -1.29
N LEU A 102 -0.60 -14.02 -0.34
CA LEU A 102 -1.10 -14.94 0.69
C LEU A 102 -1.98 -16.06 0.11
N VAL A 103 -2.77 -15.76 -0.92
CA VAL A 103 -3.60 -16.76 -1.63
C VAL A 103 -2.71 -17.75 -2.36
N GLU A 104 -1.79 -17.25 -3.19
CA GLU A 104 -0.85 -18.05 -3.99
C GLU A 104 0.01 -18.94 -3.11
N LEU A 105 0.63 -18.36 -2.07
CA LEU A 105 1.42 -19.11 -1.10
C LEU A 105 0.60 -20.18 -0.39
N SER A 106 -0.65 -19.87 -0.03
CA SER A 106 -1.51 -20.86 0.63
C SER A 106 -1.90 -22.00 -0.31
N ASN A 107 -2.08 -21.73 -1.60
CA ASN A 107 -2.32 -22.77 -2.60
C ASN A 107 -1.09 -23.68 -2.78
N GLU A 108 0.11 -23.10 -2.86
CA GLU A 108 1.36 -23.84 -2.97
C GLU A 108 1.56 -24.77 -1.75
N VAL A 109 1.46 -24.22 -0.53
CA VAL A 109 1.57 -25.00 0.71
C VAL A 109 0.47 -26.07 0.82
N ALA A 110 -0.76 -25.77 0.42
CA ALA A 110 -1.85 -26.75 0.43
C ALA A 110 -1.57 -27.91 -0.54
N SER A 111 -1.03 -27.61 -1.71
CA SER A 111 -0.62 -28.62 -2.70
C SER A 111 0.49 -29.52 -2.15
N ASP A 112 1.55 -28.92 -1.58
CA ASP A 112 2.69 -29.67 -1.03
C ASP A 112 2.29 -30.58 0.14
N LEU A 113 1.35 -30.14 0.97
CA LEU A 113 0.83 -30.92 2.10
C LEU A 113 -0.34 -31.84 1.74
N ASN A 114 -0.78 -31.86 0.47
CA ASN A 114 -2.01 -32.53 0.01
C ASN A 114 -3.23 -32.21 0.91
N SER A 115 -3.36 -30.93 1.28
CA SER A 115 -4.36 -30.40 2.19
C SER A 115 -5.34 -29.48 1.47
N LYS A 116 -6.43 -29.10 2.15
CA LYS A 116 -7.39 -28.12 1.66
C LYS A 116 -7.26 -26.82 2.44
N ILE A 117 -7.37 -25.70 1.75
CA ILE A 117 -7.45 -24.39 2.40
C ILE A 117 -8.82 -24.26 3.06
N ILE A 118 -8.84 -24.22 4.38
CA ILE A 118 -10.06 -24.02 5.19
C ILE A 118 -9.84 -22.78 6.04
N LEU A 119 -10.37 -21.66 5.58
CA LEU A 119 -10.24 -20.37 6.27
C LEU A 119 -11.18 -20.29 7.48
N ASP A 120 -10.76 -19.51 8.47
CA ASP A 120 -11.55 -19.26 9.67
C ASP A 120 -12.88 -18.54 9.35
N THR A 121 -13.98 -19.01 9.96
CA THR A 121 -15.33 -18.50 9.71
C THR A 121 -15.61 -17.18 10.44
N ARG A 122 -14.80 -16.81 11.43
CA ARG A 122 -14.95 -15.54 12.16
C ARG A 122 -14.82 -14.35 11.20
N PRO A 123 -15.42 -13.19 11.52
CA PRO A 123 -15.36 -11.97 10.70
C PRO A 123 -13.98 -11.29 10.83
N LEU A 124 -12.94 -11.98 10.38
CA LEU A 124 -11.56 -11.48 10.37
C LEU A 124 -11.21 -10.93 8.99
N PRO A 125 -10.32 -9.92 8.93
CA PRO A 125 -9.56 -9.57 7.74
C PRO A 125 -9.09 -10.78 6.92
N ILE A 126 -9.25 -10.76 5.60
CA ILE A 126 -8.84 -11.86 4.71
C ILE A 126 -7.34 -12.19 4.87
N ILE A 127 -6.49 -11.17 4.98
CA ILE A 127 -5.06 -11.28 5.33
C ILE A 127 -4.87 -12.10 6.60
N ASN A 128 -5.61 -11.77 7.66
CA ASN A 128 -5.51 -12.46 8.94
C ASN A 128 -6.02 -13.90 8.86
N LYS A 129 -7.03 -14.18 8.02
CA LYS A 129 -7.52 -15.55 7.80
C LYS A 129 -6.46 -16.43 7.15
N TYR A 130 -5.80 -15.94 6.09
CA TYR A 130 -4.74 -16.69 5.42
C TYR A 130 -3.51 -16.87 6.33
N ILE A 131 -3.06 -15.81 7.00
CA ILE A 131 -1.94 -15.93 7.96
C ILE A 131 -2.27 -16.92 9.08
N LEU A 132 -3.50 -16.91 9.59
CA LEU A 132 -3.92 -17.84 10.63
C LEU A 132 -3.89 -19.29 10.14
N TRP A 133 -4.35 -19.54 8.92
CA TRP A 133 -4.32 -20.87 8.29
C TRP A 133 -2.87 -21.33 8.10
N LEU A 134 -2.00 -20.51 7.50
CA LEU A 134 -0.57 -20.82 7.31
C LEU A 134 0.14 -21.14 8.64
N LYS A 135 -0.18 -20.39 9.71
CA LYS A 135 0.42 -20.64 11.04
C LYS A 135 -0.08 -21.92 11.71
N ARG A 136 -1.39 -22.19 11.65
CA ARG A 136 -2.01 -23.27 12.46
C ARG A 136 -2.07 -24.60 11.73
N ASN A 137 -2.32 -24.57 10.43
CA ASN A 137 -2.56 -25.76 9.63
C ASN A 137 -1.30 -26.23 8.91
N CYS A 138 -0.33 -25.34 8.72
CA CYS A 138 0.90 -25.62 7.99
C CYS A 138 2.16 -25.42 8.84
N GLU A 139 2.00 -25.03 10.11
CA GLU A 139 3.09 -24.84 11.08
C GLU A 139 4.16 -23.82 10.64
N LEU A 140 3.83 -22.86 9.75
CA LEU A 140 4.75 -21.78 9.42
C LEU A 140 4.93 -20.84 10.63
N GLU A 141 6.19 -20.58 10.99
CA GLU A 141 6.58 -19.72 12.11
C GLU A 141 6.46 -18.22 11.78
N ILE A 142 5.27 -17.77 11.36
CA ILE A 142 5.04 -16.37 10.98
C ILE A 142 4.85 -15.51 12.23
N THR A 143 5.74 -14.55 12.46
CA THR A 143 5.64 -13.62 13.60
C THR A 143 5.14 -12.26 13.15
N ILE A 144 3.94 -11.88 13.60
CA ILE A 144 3.35 -10.55 13.36
C ILE A 144 3.08 -9.90 14.70
N SER A 145 3.74 -8.78 14.95
CA SER A 145 3.57 -8.02 16.18
C SER A 145 2.16 -7.41 16.26
N LYS A 146 1.67 -7.15 17.48
CA LYS A 146 0.39 -6.41 17.66
C LYS A 146 0.43 -5.03 17.00
N VAL A 147 1.60 -4.39 16.96
CA VAL A 147 1.80 -3.08 16.33
C VAL A 147 1.66 -3.20 14.81
N THR A 148 2.30 -4.19 14.21
CA THR A 148 2.17 -4.48 12.77
C THR A 148 0.73 -4.77 12.38
N ASN A 149 0.02 -5.60 13.16
CA ASN A 149 -1.40 -5.87 12.89
C ASN A 149 -2.24 -4.60 12.92
N LYS A 150 -2.02 -3.70 13.89
CA LYS A 150 -2.71 -2.41 13.94
C LYS A 150 -2.41 -1.55 12.71
N LYS A 151 -1.17 -1.54 12.23
CA LYS A 151 -0.79 -0.81 11.02
C LYS A 151 -1.47 -1.41 9.78
N LEU A 152 -1.42 -2.74 9.60
CA LEU A 152 -2.13 -3.43 8.50
C LEU A 152 -3.63 -3.16 8.52
N ASP A 153 -4.25 -3.17 9.70
CA ASP A 153 -5.66 -2.82 9.86
C ASP A 153 -5.90 -1.35 9.45
N ALA A 154 -5.02 -0.41 9.83
CA ALA A 154 -5.14 0.98 9.38
C ALA A 154 -5.06 1.12 7.85
N ILE A 155 -4.14 0.42 7.18
CA ILE A 155 -4.01 0.43 5.71
C ILE A 155 -5.27 -0.17 5.08
N ARG A 156 -5.77 -1.30 5.60
CA ARG A 156 -7.01 -1.94 5.13
C ARG A 156 -8.21 -1.02 5.28
N GLU A 157 -8.31 -0.34 6.42
CA GLU A 157 -9.36 0.62 6.66
C GLU A 157 -9.21 1.82 5.72
N VAL A 158 -8.01 2.30 5.40
CA VAL A 158 -7.84 3.36 4.37
C VAL A 158 -8.33 2.88 3.01
N ARG A 159 -8.00 1.65 2.59
CA ARG A 159 -8.53 1.05 1.36
C ARG A 159 -10.06 0.95 1.39
N ASN A 160 -10.61 0.35 2.45
CA ASN A 160 -12.06 0.21 2.61
C ASN A 160 -12.71 1.59 2.59
N ARG A 161 -12.13 2.57 3.28
CA ARG A 161 -12.57 3.97 3.27
C ARG A 161 -12.34 4.68 1.95
N PHE A 162 -11.42 4.28 1.09
CA PHE A 162 -11.35 4.84 -0.25
C PHE A 162 -12.52 4.36 -1.10
N ILE A 163 -12.77 3.05 -1.06
CA ILE A 163 -13.95 2.42 -1.67
C ILE A 163 -15.24 3.00 -1.07
N HIS A 164 -15.25 3.30 0.23
CA HIS A 164 -16.36 3.88 0.98
C HIS A 164 -16.35 5.42 1.05
N ASN A 165 -15.33 6.19 0.68
CA ASN A 165 -15.35 7.67 0.67
C ASN A 165 -15.99 8.19 -0.61
N ILE A 166 -16.17 7.30 -1.59
CA ILE A 166 -17.26 7.38 -2.57
C ILE A 166 -18.65 7.42 -1.83
N SER A 167 -18.71 7.12 -0.52
CA SER A 167 -19.92 7.06 0.34
C SER A 167 -19.82 7.45 1.87
N ARG A 168 -18.73 8.06 2.37
CA ARG A 168 -18.43 8.71 3.70
C ARG A 168 -18.21 7.89 5.02
N ASP A 169 -17.28 8.47 5.83
CA ASP A 169 -16.97 8.38 7.30
C ASP A 169 -15.78 7.54 7.84
N ILE A 170 -15.04 8.11 8.83
CA ILE A 170 -13.82 7.56 9.48
C ILE A 170 -13.97 7.46 11.02
N PRO A 171 -13.77 6.27 11.64
CA PRO A 171 -13.73 6.10 13.10
C PRO A 171 -12.50 6.70 13.81
N GLU A 172 -12.67 7.15 15.05
CA GLU A 172 -11.66 7.87 15.86
C GLU A 172 -10.43 7.01 16.25
N ASN A 173 -10.63 5.73 16.56
CA ASN A 173 -9.54 4.82 16.91
C ASN A 173 -8.55 4.64 15.75
N ILE A 174 -9.03 4.74 14.51
CA ILE A 174 -8.20 4.66 13.32
C ILE A 174 -7.48 5.99 13.04
N ARG A 175 -8.10 7.13 13.38
CA ARG A 175 -7.46 8.45 13.32
C ARG A 175 -6.15 8.47 14.10
N LYS A 176 -6.17 7.93 15.32
CA LYS A 176 -4.99 7.87 16.18
C LYS A 176 -3.84 7.08 15.55
N THR A 177 -4.12 5.88 15.02
CA THR A 177 -3.08 5.05 14.37
C THR A 177 -2.49 5.72 13.13
N ILE A 178 -3.30 6.45 12.36
CA ILE A 178 -2.80 7.21 11.20
C ILE A 178 -1.86 8.34 11.65
N ASN A 179 -2.22 9.08 12.71
CA ASN A 179 -1.37 10.15 13.25
C ASN A 179 -0.04 9.62 13.76
N ASP A 180 -0.05 8.47 14.47
CA ASP A 180 1.17 7.79 14.93
C ASP A 180 2.09 7.39 13.77
N MET A 181 1.53 7.02 12.61
CA MET A 181 2.32 6.69 11.41
C MET A 181 2.85 7.93 10.68
N ASN A 182 2.18 9.08 10.83
CA ASN A 182 2.54 10.31 10.14
C ASN A 182 3.58 11.16 10.88
N ASN A 183 3.93 10.85 12.14
CA ASN A 183 4.80 11.69 12.98
C ASN A 183 4.34 13.16 13.06
N VAL A 184 3.03 13.43 13.02
CA VAL A 184 2.48 14.79 13.09
C VAL A 184 1.78 15.00 14.43
N ASP A 185 2.38 15.80 15.30
CA ASP A 185 1.74 16.39 16.48
C ASP A 185 1.02 17.68 16.07
N GLY A 186 -0.31 17.68 16.00
CA GLY A 186 -1.07 18.90 15.71
C GLY A 186 -2.55 18.71 15.38
N GLU A 187 -3.38 19.67 15.81
CA GLU A 187 -4.84 19.70 15.73
C GLU A 187 -5.42 19.64 14.31
N TYR A 188 -6.57 18.95 14.23
CA TYR A 188 -7.66 19.13 13.26
C TYR A 188 -7.27 19.52 11.81
N SER A 189 -6.64 18.60 11.10
CA SER A 189 -6.94 18.45 9.68
C SER A 189 -7.83 17.22 9.51
N ARG A 190 -8.90 17.31 8.71
CA ARG A 190 -9.64 16.11 8.28
C ARG A 190 -8.61 15.12 7.78
N ASN A 191 -8.47 13.96 8.44
CA ASN A 191 -7.42 12.97 8.20
C ASN A 191 -7.23 12.66 6.71
N LYS A 192 -6.44 13.46 6.01
CA LYS A 192 -6.02 13.17 4.64
C LYS A 192 -4.85 12.21 4.75
N VAL A 193 -4.90 11.15 3.95
CA VAL A 193 -3.76 10.26 3.76
C VAL A 193 -2.63 11.13 3.21
N THR A 194 -1.45 11.04 3.79
CA THR A 194 -0.27 11.79 3.36
C THR A 194 0.63 10.90 2.50
N ASP A 195 1.58 11.49 1.78
CA ASP A 195 2.58 10.70 1.05
C ASP A 195 3.41 9.83 2.01
N GLY A 196 3.77 10.38 3.18
CA GLY A 196 4.48 9.64 4.22
C GLY A 196 3.71 8.45 4.78
N PHE A 197 2.38 8.54 4.89
CA PHE A 197 1.55 7.39 5.26
C PHE A 197 1.68 6.26 4.23
N VAL A 198 1.68 6.60 2.94
CA VAL A 198 1.80 5.61 1.86
C VAL A 198 3.18 4.95 1.92
N ASP A 199 4.24 5.73 2.05
CA ASP A 199 5.61 5.22 2.16
C ASP A 199 5.77 4.23 3.32
N GLU A 200 5.29 4.61 4.51
CA GLU A 200 5.34 3.74 5.69
C GLU A 200 4.44 2.50 5.56
N SER A 201 3.33 2.61 4.84
CA SER A 201 2.45 1.48 4.55
C SER A 201 3.12 0.46 3.64
N LEU A 202 3.80 0.93 2.57
CA LEU A 202 4.56 0.07 1.68
C LEU A 202 5.67 -0.66 2.45
N LYS A 203 6.46 0.05 3.26
CA LYS A 203 7.51 -0.55 4.11
C LYS A 203 6.97 -1.57 5.12
N GLU A 204 5.82 -1.29 5.73
CA GLU A 204 5.23 -2.21 6.70
C GLU A 204 4.77 -3.51 6.02
N ILE A 205 4.21 -3.42 4.80
CA ILE A 205 3.86 -4.60 4.00
C ILE A 205 5.13 -5.40 3.66
N THR A 206 6.20 -4.77 3.18
CA THR A 206 7.43 -5.48 2.83
C THR A 206 8.07 -6.16 4.04
N ARG A 207 8.02 -5.53 5.22
CA ARG A 207 8.46 -6.15 6.47
C ARG A 207 7.70 -7.44 6.81
N VAL A 208 6.39 -7.44 6.61
CA VAL A 208 5.55 -8.63 6.86
C VAL A 208 5.85 -9.72 5.83
N VAL A 209 5.97 -9.34 4.56
CA VAL A 209 6.31 -10.27 3.48
C VAL A 209 7.69 -10.89 3.71
N LYS A 210 8.66 -10.12 4.20
CA LYS A 210 9.99 -10.66 4.53
C LYS A 210 9.94 -11.72 5.63
N ASN A 211 9.16 -11.46 6.68
CA ASN A 211 8.94 -12.46 7.74
C ASN A 211 8.22 -13.70 7.21
N LEU A 212 7.29 -13.53 6.28
CA LEU A 212 6.56 -14.61 5.64
C LEU A 212 7.48 -15.47 4.76
N GLU A 213 8.33 -14.84 3.96
CA GLU A 213 9.34 -15.49 3.12
C GLU A 213 10.31 -16.33 3.97
N MET A 214 10.86 -15.74 5.04
CA MET A 214 11.74 -16.46 5.95
C MET A 214 11.06 -17.65 6.64
N ALA A 215 9.77 -17.51 7.00
CA ALA A 215 9.01 -18.62 7.56
C ALA A 215 8.74 -19.72 6.51
N TYR A 216 8.49 -19.33 5.26
CA TYR A 216 8.25 -20.26 4.16
C TYR A 216 9.51 -21.04 3.78
N ILE A 217 10.67 -20.37 3.69
CA ILE A 217 11.96 -21.03 3.40
C ILE A 217 12.22 -22.14 4.42
N LYS A 218 12.10 -21.83 5.71
CA LYS A 218 12.28 -22.81 6.79
C LYS A 218 11.26 -23.95 6.75
N PHE A 219 10.03 -23.68 6.33
CA PHE A 219 9.01 -24.71 6.14
C PHE A 219 9.39 -25.64 4.99
N TYR A 220 9.78 -25.07 3.85
CA TYR A 220 10.14 -25.82 2.66
C TYR A 220 11.38 -26.70 2.88
N GLU A 221 12.35 -26.24 3.67
CA GLU A 221 13.50 -27.04 4.12
C GLU A 221 13.13 -28.24 5.00
N LYS A 222 11.98 -28.21 5.70
CA LYS A 222 11.50 -29.32 6.54
C LYS A 222 10.67 -30.36 5.77
N VAL A 223 10.03 -29.93 4.69
CA VAL A 223 9.10 -30.77 3.90
C VAL A 223 9.83 -31.54 2.79
N LYS A 224 10.99 -31.07 2.34
CA LYS A 224 11.94 -31.83 1.51
C LYS A 224 12.75 -32.84 2.33
#